data_AF-A0A3C0K600-F1
#
_entry.id   AF-A0A3C0K600-F1
#
_cell.length_a   1.000
_cell.length_b   1.000
_cell.length_c   1.000
_cell.angle_alpha   90.00
_cell.angle_beta   90.00
_cell.angle_gamma   90.00
#
_symmetry.space_group_name_H-M   'P 1'
#
loop_
_entity.id
_entity.type
_entity.pdbx_description
1 polymer ?
#
loop_
_entity_poly.entity_id
_entity_poly.type
_entity_poly.pdbx_seq_one_letter_code
_entity_poly.pdbx_strand_id
1 'polypeptide(L)'
;MSKPKIAKVVLAYSGGLDTSVIVPWLKENYKCEVICFCADIGQGEELTGLNEKALNSGASKCIVKDLRAEFANDYLFPMMQSGATYEKKYLMGTSIARPLIAKWQVIIAEEEKADAVSHGATGKGNDQVRFELTYKALNPNLHVIAPWREWHIKSREDALEYAAKHNIQVEATKKSIYSRDRNLWHISH
;
A
#
# COMPACT_ATOMS: atom_id res chain seq x y z
N MET A 1 -25.91 1.41 -6.41
CA MET A 1 -25.70 0.00 -6.04
C MET A 1 -25.17 -0.02 -4.61
N SER A 2 -25.70 -0.89 -3.73
CA SER A 2 -25.17 -1.04 -2.37
C SER A 2 -23.73 -1.57 -2.42
N LYS A 3 -22.82 -1.05 -1.58
CA LYS A 3 -21.45 -1.56 -1.48
C LYS A 3 -21.46 -3.06 -1.12
N PRO A 4 -20.53 -3.87 -1.65
CA PRO A 4 -20.44 -5.27 -1.28
C PRO A 4 -20.16 -5.41 0.22
N LYS A 5 -20.67 -6.48 0.83
CA LYS A 5 -20.41 -6.78 2.24
C LYS A 5 -19.00 -7.36 2.36
N ILE A 6 -18.08 -6.57 2.92
CA ILE A 6 -16.69 -6.96 3.17
C ILE A 6 -16.54 -7.18 4.67
N ALA A 7 -16.17 -8.38 5.10
CA ALA A 7 -15.93 -8.69 6.51
C ALA A 7 -14.48 -8.40 6.90
N LYS A 8 -13.53 -8.67 6.00
CA LYS A 8 -12.10 -8.45 6.24
C LYS A 8 -11.37 -7.95 4.99
N VAL A 9 -10.44 -7.02 5.18
CA VAL A 9 -9.62 -6.42 4.12
C VAL A 9 -8.14 -6.42 4.48
N VAL A 10 -7.28 -6.70 3.50
CA VAL A 10 -5.82 -6.51 3.62
C VAL A 10 -5.42 -5.20 2.94
N LEU A 11 -4.80 -4.29 3.68
CA LEU A 11 -4.34 -2.98 3.21
C LEU A 11 -2.83 -2.98 2.95
N ALA A 12 -2.41 -2.61 1.74
CA ALA A 12 -1.05 -2.17 1.45
C ALA A 12 -0.70 -0.96 2.31
N TYR A 13 0.17 -1.14 3.30
CA TYR A 13 0.43 -0.15 4.34
C TYR A 13 1.90 0.26 4.38
N SER A 14 2.16 1.54 4.10
CA SER A 14 3.51 2.13 4.12
C SER A 14 3.79 2.95 5.38
N GLY A 15 2.80 3.13 6.26
CA GLY A 15 2.93 4.00 7.44
C GLY A 15 2.87 5.49 7.11
N GLY A 16 2.65 5.88 5.85
CA GLY A 16 2.41 7.27 5.47
C GLY A 16 1.09 7.79 6.03
N LEU A 17 0.89 9.11 5.95
CA LEU A 17 -0.36 9.78 6.32
C LEU A 17 -1.57 9.11 5.64
N ASP A 18 -1.49 8.94 4.33
CA ASP A 18 -2.59 8.43 3.51
C ASP A 18 -3.01 7.02 3.94
N THR A 19 -2.06 6.08 4.03
CA THR A 19 -2.38 4.69 4.43
C THR A 19 -2.81 4.59 5.88
N SER A 20 -2.34 5.47 6.76
CA SER A 20 -2.80 5.54 8.16
C SER A 20 -4.27 5.99 8.24
N VAL A 21 -4.66 6.99 7.45
CA VAL A 21 -6.03 7.49 7.35
C VAL A 21 -6.99 6.49 6.69
N ILE A 22 -6.48 5.66 5.77
CA ILE A 22 -7.28 4.60 5.13
C ILE A 22 -7.80 3.56 6.14
N VAL A 23 -7.03 3.25 7.20
CA VAL A 23 -7.43 2.23 8.19
C VAL A 23 -8.77 2.55 8.85
N PRO A 24 -8.96 3.71 9.53
CA PRO A 24 -10.27 4.05 10.08
C PRO A 24 -11.31 4.27 9.00
N TRP A 25 -10.95 4.81 7.84
CA TRP A 25 -11.91 5.00 6.74
C TRP A 25 -12.54 3.69 6.27
N LEU A 26 -11.75 2.62 6.14
CA LEU A 26 -12.24 1.28 5.81
C LEU A 26 -13.20 0.76 6.88
N LYS A 27 -12.90 1.00 8.17
CA LYS A 27 -13.75 0.59 9.28
C LYS A 27 -15.07 1.36 9.30
N GLU A 28 -15.05 2.66 9.07
CA GLU A 28 -16.27 3.48 9.02
C GLU A 28 -17.18 3.11 7.84
N ASN A 29 -16.60 2.92 6.67
CA ASN A 29 -17.34 2.81 5.41
C ASN A 29 -17.73 1.38 5.05
N TYR A 30 -16.95 0.39 5.49
CA TYR A 30 -17.21 -1.03 5.23
C TYR A 30 -17.52 -1.84 6.49
N LYS A 31 -17.25 -1.31 7.68
CA LYS A 31 -17.44 -2.02 8.97
C LYS A 31 -16.71 -3.36 8.99
N CYS A 32 -15.52 -3.38 8.41
CA CYS A 32 -14.69 -4.56 8.23
C CYS A 32 -13.48 -4.57 9.18
N GLU A 33 -12.93 -5.75 9.39
CA GLU A 33 -11.62 -5.93 10.00
C GLU A 33 -10.53 -5.52 8.99
N VAL A 34 -9.54 -4.74 9.45
CA VAL A 34 -8.44 -4.26 8.60
C VAL A 34 -7.12 -4.88 9.06
N ILE A 35 -6.47 -5.62 8.16
CA ILE A 35 -5.11 -6.12 8.33
C ILE A 35 -4.17 -5.25 7.50
N CYS A 36 -3.17 -4.65 8.13
CA CYS A 36 -2.12 -3.93 7.42
C CYS A 36 -1.02 -4.89 6.96
N PHE A 37 -0.55 -4.73 5.73
CA PHE A 37 0.61 -5.45 5.21
C PHE A 37 1.68 -4.49 4.70
N CYS A 38 2.92 -4.72 5.11
CA CYS A 38 4.09 -4.04 4.59
C CYS A 38 5.14 -5.05 4.09
N ALA A 39 5.66 -4.77 2.90
CA ALA A 39 6.77 -5.50 2.32
C ALA A 39 8.07 -4.72 2.57
N ASP A 40 8.99 -5.26 3.38
CA ASP A 40 10.36 -4.75 3.42
C ASP A 40 11.09 -5.15 2.15
N ILE A 41 11.31 -4.16 1.30
CA ILE A 41 12.02 -4.25 0.03
C ILE A 41 13.21 -3.27 0.01
N GLY A 42 13.74 -2.89 1.18
CA GLY A 42 14.92 -2.04 1.31
C GLY A 42 14.64 -0.55 1.52
N GLN A 43 13.47 -0.18 2.02
CA GLN A 43 13.13 1.22 2.36
C GLN A 43 13.89 1.76 3.59
N GLY A 44 14.41 0.88 4.45
CA GLY A 44 15.22 1.26 5.62
C GLY A 44 14.38 1.75 6.81
N GLU A 45 14.72 2.91 7.36
CA GLU A 45 14.14 3.44 8.62
C GLU A 45 12.62 3.61 8.60
N GLU A 46 11.99 3.67 7.42
CA GLU A 46 10.54 3.79 7.20
C GLU A 46 9.71 2.66 7.85
N LEU A 47 10.35 1.55 8.23
CA LEU A 47 9.70 0.41 8.89
C LEU A 47 9.64 0.53 10.42
N THR A 48 10.40 1.45 11.01
CA THR A 48 10.48 1.62 12.47
C THR A 48 9.14 2.10 13.02
N GLY A 49 8.62 1.44 14.06
CA GLY A 49 7.33 1.81 14.68
C GLY A 49 6.09 1.52 13.83
N LEU A 50 6.23 0.88 12.66
CA LEU A 50 5.14 0.68 11.71
C LEU A 50 3.99 -0.15 12.29
N ASN A 51 4.31 -1.21 13.04
CA ASN A 51 3.32 -2.08 13.67
C ASN A 51 2.46 -1.30 14.68
N GLU A 52 3.11 -0.58 15.60
CA GLU A 52 2.41 0.24 16.60
C GLU A 52 1.51 1.29 15.92
N LYS A 53 2.03 1.95 14.88
CA LYS A 53 1.26 2.94 14.11
C LYS A 53 0.02 2.34 13.45
N ALA A 54 0.14 1.15 12.86
CA ALA A 54 -0.98 0.45 12.23
C ALA A 54 -2.07 0.10 13.25
N LEU A 55 -1.67 -0.45 14.41
CA LEU A 55 -2.59 -0.81 15.48
C LEU A 55 -3.28 0.42 16.09
N ASN A 56 -2.53 1.51 16.32
CA ASN A 56 -3.06 2.78 16.80
C ASN A 56 -4.02 3.44 15.80
N SER A 57 -3.83 3.19 14.50
CA SER A 57 -4.77 3.62 13.45
C SER A 57 -6.04 2.75 13.39
N GLY A 58 -6.07 1.63 14.12
CA GLY A 58 -7.23 0.76 14.28
C GLY A 58 -7.19 -0.56 13.52
N ALA A 59 -6.04 -0.96 12.96
CA ALA A 59 -5.87 -2.26 12.35
C ALA A 59 -5.92 -3.38 13.41
N SER A 60 -6.43 -4.56 13.06
CA SER A 60 -6.42 -5.72 13.95
C SER A 60 -5.05 -6.40 13.99
N LYS A 61 -4.28 -6.27 12.90
CA LYS A 61 -2.99 -6.91 12.71
C LYS A 61 -2.14 -6.09 11.75
N CYS A 62 -0.83 -6.05 11.96
CA CYS A 62 0.13 -5.55 10.98
C CYS A 62 1.15 -6.65 10.68
N ILE A 63 1.27 -7.02 9.41
CA ILE A 63 2.18 -8.05 8.93
C ILE A 63 3.30 -7.35 8.17
N VAL A 64 4.53 -7.52 8.63
CA VAL A 64 5.73 -7.04 7.92
C VAL A 64 6.50 -8.27 7.44
N LYS A 65 6.76 -8.35 6.13
CA LYS A 65 7.55 -9.43 5.53
C LYS A 65 8.85 -8.87 4.96
N ASP A 66 9.97 -9.48 5.34
CA ASP A 66 11.24 -9.25 4.66
C ASP A 66 11.23 -9.94 3.30
N LEU A 67 11.11 -9.14 2.25
CA LEU A 67 11.05 -9.58 0.87
C LEU A 67 12.26 -9.10 0.07
N ARG A 68 13.32 -8.61 0.73
CA ARG A 68 14.51 -8.06 0.07
C ARG A 68 15.18 -9.07 -0.85
N ALA A 69 15.32 -10.31 -0.39
CA ALA A 69 15.93 -11.39 -1.16
C ALA A 69 15.05 -11.79 -2.37
N GLU A 70 13.74 -11.97 -2.17
CA GLU A 70 12.80 -12.27 -3.26
C GLU A 70 12.76 -11.13 -4.27
N PHE A 71 12.74 -9.88 -3.81
CA PHE A 71 12.77 -8.72 -4.68
C PHE A 71 14.03 -8.68 -5.53
N ALA A 72 15.21 -8.92 -4.94
CA ALA A 72 16.45 -8.97 -5.69
C ALA A 72 16.46 -10.11 -6.72
N ASN A 73 16.17 -11.33 -6.28
CA ASN A 73 16.34 -12.54 -7.08
C ASN A 73 15.28 -12.69 -8.18
N ASP A 74 14.01 -12.45 -7.87
CA ASP A 74 12.90 -12.81 -8.74
C ASP A 74 12.40 -11.62 -9.57
N TYR A 75 12.80 -10.40 -9.21
CA TYR A 75 12.34 -9.17 -9.86
C TYR A 75 13.49 -8.34 -10.42
N LEU A 76 14.48 -7.97 -9.59
CA LEU A 76 15.55 -7.06 -10.01
C LEU A 76 16.54 -7.72 -10.97
N PHE A 77 17.06 -8.90 -10.67
CA PHE A 77 18.00 -9.57 -11.58
C PHE A 77 17.38 -9.91 -12.94
N PRO A 78 16.16 -10.47 -13.04
CA PRO A 78 15.53 -10.69 -14.33
C PRO A 78 15.30 -9.39 -15.11
N MET A 79 14.85 -8.32 -14.43
CA MET A 79 14.69 -7.00 -15.03
C MET A 79 16.02 -6.45 -15.58
N MET A 80 17.10 -6.57 -14.79
CA MET A 80 18.44 -6.15 -15.19
C MET A 80 18.94 -6.94 -16.41
N GLN A 81 18.77 -8.28 -16.40
CA GLN A 81 19.17 -9.15 -17.51
C GLN A 81 18.45 -8.82 -18.82
N SER A 82 17.19 -8.40 -18.75
CA SER A 82 16.44 -7.94 -19.93
C SER A 82 16.90 -6.59 -20.49
N GLY A 83 17.75 -5.85 -19.76
CA GLY A 83 18.12 -4.48 -20.12
C GLY A 83 16.93 -3.50 -20.05
N ALA A 84 15.95 -3.77 -19.18
CA ALA A 84 14.70 -3.01 -19.13
C ALA A 84 14.94 -1.53 -18.82
N THR A 85 14.55 -0.66 -19.76
CA THR A 85 14.50 0.78 -19.57
C THR A 85 13.21 1.32 -20.18
N TYR A 86 12.47 2.12 -19.43
CA TYR A 86 11.28 2.76 -19.95
C TYR A 86 11.63 4.14 -20.51
N GLU A 87 11.17 4.39 -21.74
CA GLU A 87 11.48 5.61 -22.50
C GLU A 87 12.99 5.91 -22.56
N LYS A 88 13.82 4.86 -22.53
CA LYS A 88 15.29 4.91 -22.55
C LYS A 88 15.93 5.73 -21.40
N LYS A 89 15.18 5.97 -20.32
CA LYS A 89 15.64 6.81 -19.18
C LYS A 89 15.33 6.20 -17.83
N TYR A 90 14.13 5.66 -17.66
CA TYR A 90 13.65 5.21 -16.37
C TYR A 90 13.97 3.74 -16.11
N LEU A 91 14.67 3.45 -15.01
CA LEU A 91 15.12 2.11 -14.61
C LEU A 91 14.08 1.31 -13.81
N MET A 92 12.79 1.63 -13.98
CA MET A 92 11.67 0.78 -13.57
C MET A 92 11.53 0.44 -12.06
N GLY A 93 12.27 1.12 -11.16
CA GLY A 93 12.32 0.76 -9.75
C GLY A 93 11.01 0.84 -8.97
N THR A 94 10.11 1.75 -9.34
CA THR A 94 8.77 1.86 -8.74
C THR A 94 7.92 0.74 -9.30
N SER A 95 7.87 0.63 -10.64
CA SER A 95 7.01 -0.32 -11.36
C SER A 95 7.26 -1.77 -10.99
N ILE A 96 8.51 -2.17 -10.82
CA ILE A 96 8.89 -3.57 -10.62
C ILE A 96 8.56 -4.06 -9.20
N ALA A 97 8.53 -3.16 -8.21
CA ALA A 97 8.19 -3.51 -6.83
C ALA A 97 6.70 -3.81 -6.64
N ARG A 98 5.80 -3.14 -7.38
CA ARG A 98 4.35 -3.24 -7.12
C ARG A 98 3.79 -4.65 -7.30
N PRO A 99 4.16 -5.40 -8.36
CA PRO A 99 3.69 -6.78 -8.50
C PRO A 99 4.11 -7.69 -7.34
N LEU A 100 5.31 -7.51 -6.75
CA LEU A 100 5.74 -8.26 -5.57
C LEU A 100 4.87 -7.95 -4.34
N ILE A 101 4.66 -6.66 -4.07
CA ILE A 101 3.81 -6.21 -2.94
C ILE A 101 2.38 -6.71 -3.12
N ALA A 102 1.87 -6.65 -4.37
CA ALA A 102 0.53 -7.10 -4.69
C ALA A 102 0.36 -8.61 -4.56
N LYS A 103 1.35 -9.39 -5.02
CA LYS A 103 1.41 -10.85 -4.86
C LYS A 103 1.29 -11.26 -3.41
N TRP A 104 2.11 -10.66 -2.54
CA TRP A 104 2.07 -10.99 -1.11
C TRP A 104 0.79 -10.53 -0.41
N GLN A 105 0.16 -9.42 -0.86
CA GLN A 105 -1.18 -9.07 -0.37
C GLN A 105 -2.23 -10.12 -0.71
N VAL A 106 -2.21 -10.67 -1.92
CA VAL A 106 -3.14 -11.73 -2.31
C VAL A 106 -2.93 -12.97 -1.46
N ILE A 107 -1.67 -13.40 -1.28
CA ILE A 107 -1.32 -14.54 -0.42
C ILE A 107 -1.83 -14.32 1.01
N ILE A 108 -1.57 -13.15 1.60
CA ILE A 108 -2.01 -12.82 2.95
C ILE A 108 -3.54 -12.73 3.03
N ALA A 109 -4.20 -12.20 2.00
CA ALA A 109 -5.65 -12.17 1.95
C ALA A 109 -6.24 -13.58 1.97
N GLU A 110 -5.63 -14.53 1.27
CA GLU A 110 -6.03 -15.94 1.28
C GLU A 110 -5.78 -16.60 2.64
N GLU A 111 -4.58 -16.43 3.21
CA GLU A 111 -4.19 -16.96 4.53
C GLU A 111 -5.12 -16.44 5.64
N GLU A 112 -5.48 -15.15 5.59
CA GLU A 112 -6.33 -14.49 6.57
C GLU A 112 -7.83 -14.61 6.26
N LYS A 113 -8.19 -15.24 5.13
CA LYS A 113 -9.57 -15.36 4.63
C LYS A 113 -10.26 -13.99 4.49
N ALA A 114 -9.55 -13.02 3.92
CA ALA A 114 -10.07 -11.70 3.62
C ALA A 114 -10.90 -11.71 2.32
N ASP A 115 -11.93 -10.87 2.28
CA ASP A 115 -12.80 -10.72 1.11
C ASP A 115 -12.26 -9.67 0.12
N ALA A 116 -11.36 -8.81 0.60
CA ALA A 116 -10.89 -7.66 -0.14
C ALA A 116 -9.41 -7.35 0.09
N VAL A 117 -8.84 -6.64 -0.89
CA VAL A 117 -7.54 -5.96 -0.80
C VAL A 117 -7.74 -4.46 -1.01
N SER A 118 -6.90 -3.66 -0.38
CA SER A 118 -6.94 -2.20 -0.47
C SER A 118 -5.54 -1.61 -0.66
N HIS A 119 -5.44 -0.49 -1.37
CA HIS A 119 -4.15 0.20 -1.58
C HIS A 119 -4.28 1.73 -1.45
N GLY A 120 -3.17 2.39 -1.09
CA GLY A 120 -3.07 3.84 -0.99
C GLY A 120 -2.70 4.57 -2.28
N ALA A 121 -2.58 3.89 -3.42
CA ALA A 121 -2.24 4.55 -4.69
C ALA A 121 -3.34 5.55 -5.12
N THR A 122 -2.92 6.73 -5.59
CA THR A 122 -3.85 7.79 -6.00
C THR A 122 -4.57 7.44 -7.30
N GLY A 123 -5.75 8.01 -7.51
CA GLY A 123 -6.55 7.82 -8.74
C GLY A 123 -5.92 8.36 -10.03
N LYS A 124 -4.81 9.08 -9.96
CA LYS A 124 -4.10 9.66 -11.12
C LYS A 124 -2.78 8.96 -11.45
N GLY A 125 -2.27 8.12 -10.55
CA GLY A 125 -0.96 7.49 -10.68
C GLY A 125 -1.01 6.14 -11.42
N ASN A 126 0.17 5.68 -11.84
CA ASN A 126 0.33 4.36 -12.48
C ASN A 126 0.21 3.20 -11.48
N ASP A 127 0.47 3.43 -10.19
CA ASP A 127 0.51 2.37 -9.18
C ASP A 127 -0.83 1.68 -8.96
N GLN A 128 -1.95 2.39 -9.09
CA GLN A 128 -3.27 1.76 -9.01
C GLN A 128 -3.43 0.66 -10.07
N VAL A 129 -2.96 0.91 -11.31
CA VAL A 129 -3.04 -0.06 -12.40
C VAL A 129 -2.15 -1.26 -12.11
N ARG A 130 -0.95 -1.03 -11.58
CA ARG A 130 0.03 -2.09 -11.27
C ARG A 130 -0.49 -3.03 -10.17
N PHE A 131 -1.05 -2.47 -9.10
CA PHE A 131 -1.67 -3.24 -8.02
C PHE A 131 -2.89 -4.01 -8.54
N GLU A 132 -3.85 -3.32 -9.14
CA GLU A 132 -5.13 -3.92 -9.52
C GLU A 132 -5.03 -4.96 -10.61
N LEU A 133 -4.12 -4.76 -11.58
CA LEU A 133 -3.85 -5.76 -12.60
C LEU A 133 -3.26 -7.03 -11.96
N THR A 134 -2.34 -6.87 -11.02
CA THR A 134 -1.73 -8.01 -10.32
C THR A 134 -2.77 -8.74 -9.45
N TYR A 135 -3.62 -8.01 -8.73
CA TYR A 135 -4.71 -8.61 -7.95
C TYR A 135 -5.63 -9.44 -8.83
N LYS A 136 -6.11 -8.87 -9.95
CA LYS A 136 -6.99 -9.57 -10.88
C LYS A 136 -6.33 -10.79 -11.52
N ALA A 137 -5.02 -10.71 -11.81
CA ALA A 137 -4.28 -11.81 -12.40
C ALA A 137 -4.09 -12.98 -11.43
N LEU A 138 -3.88 -12.70 -10.14
CA LEU A 138 -3.60 -13.73 -9.13
C LEU A 138 -4.87 -14.27 -8.46
N ASN A 139 -5.82 -13.40 -8.16
CA ASN A 139 -7.09 -13.78 -7.56
C ASN A 139 -8.22 -12.80 -7.97
N PRO A 140 -8.96 -13.09 -9.04
CA PRO A 140 -10.02 -12.21 -9.53
C PRO A 140 -11.27 -12.16 -8.61
N ASN A 141 -11.33 -13.01 -7.58
CA ASN A 141 -12.46 -13.04 -6.64
C ASN A 141 -12.31 -12.00 -5.50
N LEU A 142 -11.09 -11.51 -5.24
CA LEU A 142 -10.86 -10.47 -4.24
C LEU A 142 -11.47 -9.15 -4.68
N HIS A 143 -12.24 -8.52 -3.80
CA HIS A 143 -12.72 -7.17 -4.05
C HIS A 143 -11.58 -6.16 -3.88
N VAL A 144 -11.44 -5.23 -4.81
CA VAL A 144 -10.45 -4.15 -4.71
C VAL A 144 -11.13 -2.90 -4.17
N ILE A 145 -10.64 -2.39 -3.04
CA ILE A 145 -11.05 -1.11 -2.48
C ILE A 145 -9.93 -0.09 -2.73
N ALA A 146 -10.27 1.03 -3.35
CA ALA A 146 -9.31 2.10 -3.64
C ALA A 146 -9.84 3.42 -3.06
N PRO A 147 -9.53 3.74 -1.79
CA PRO A 147 -10.10 4.87 -1.07
C PRO A 147 -9.96 6.20 -1.80
N TRP A 148 -8.81 6.46 -2.45
CA TRP A 148 -8.57 7.66 -3.24
C TRP A 148 -9.55 7.90 -4.40
N ARG A 149 -10.28 6.87 -4.83
CA ARG A 149 -11.33 6.97 -5.86
C ARG A 149 -12.74 7.00 -5.28
N GLU A 150 -12.89 6.80 -3.97
CA GLU A 150 -14.18 6.67 -3.30
C GLU A 150 -14.47 7.77 -2.28
N TRP A 151 -13.45 8.22 -1.55
CA TRP A 151 -13.62 9.14 -0.44
C TRP A 151 -13.72 10.60 -0.89
N HIS A 152 -13.96 11.49 0.08
CA HIS A 152 -14.06 12.94 -0.15
C HIS A 152 -12.79 13.72 0.24
N ILE A 153 -11.74 13.03 0.69
CA ILE A 153 -10.44 13.63 1.04
C ILE A 153 -9.72 14.00 -0.26
N LYS A 154 -9.46 15.30 -0.48
CA LYS A 154 -8.88 15.84 -1.73
C LYS A 154 -7.51 16.45 -1.53
N SER A 155 -7.15 16.81 -0.30
CA SER A 155 -5.91 17.49 0.03
C SER A 155 -5.16 16.80 1.19
N ARG A 156 -3.89 17.18 1.38
CA ARG A 156 -3.11 16.72 2.53
C ARG A 156 -3.69 17.30 3.82
N GLU A 157 -4.21 18.53 3.78
CA GLU A 157 -4.89 19.20 4.88
C GLU A 157 -6.14 18.42 5.30
N ASP A 158 -6.96 17.96 4.34
CA ASP A 158 -8.13 17.13 4.61
C ASP A 158 -7.73 15.82 5.30
N ALA A 159 -6.63 15.20 4.85
CA ALA A 159 -6.11 13.96 5.45
C ALA A 159 -5.59 14.19 6.87
N LEU A 160 -4.92 15.31 7.14
CA LEU A 160 -4.47 15.70 8.48
C LEU A 160 -5.66 15.98 9.41
N GLU A 161 -6.71 16.66 8.91
CA GLU A 161 -7.91 16.93 9.67
C GLU A 161 -8.67 15.63 10.00
N TYR A 162 -8.76 14.72 9.03
CA TYR A 162 -9.35 13.40 9.25
C TYR A 162 -8.53 12.57 10.23
N ALA A 163 -7.19 12.58 10.13
CA ALA A 163 -6.30 11.93 11.08
C ALA A 163 -6.51 12.47 12.51
N ALA A 164 -6.61 13.78 12.68
CA ALA A 164 -6.87 14.42 13.97
C ALA A 164 -8.22 14.01 14.57
N LYS A 165 -9.29 13.97 13.76
CA LYS A 165 -10.63 13.51 14.19
C LYS A 165 -10.63 12.06 14.69
N HIS A 166 -9.71 11.24 14.17
CA HIS A 166 -9.58 9.81 14.51
C HIS A 166 -8.44 9.51 15.49
N ASN A 167 -7.82 10.54 16.09
CA ASN A 167 -6.69 10.42 17.00
C ASN A 167 -5.49 9.64 16.41
N ILE A 168 -5.29 9.70 15.09
CA ILE A 168 -4.16 9.07 14.42
C ILE A 168 -2.94 9.98 14.58
N GLN A 169 -1.92 9.47 15.27
CA GLN A 169 -0.65 10.19 15.38
C GLN A 169 0.10 10.15 14.05
N VAL A 170 0.30 11.32 13.45
CA VAL A 170 0.99 11.48 12.17
C VAL A 170 2.23 12.35 12.37
N GLU A 171 3.40 11.78 12.10
CA GLU A 171 4.68 12.51 12.05
C GLU A 171 4.80 13.46 10.85
N ALA A 172 3.76 13.49 10.01
CA ALA A 172 3.66 14.28 8.80
C ALA A 172 3.72 15.79 9.13
N THR A 173 4.92 16.34 9.23
CA THR A 173 5.13 17.78 9.29
C THR A 173 4.89 18.41 7.91
N LYS A 174 4.61 19.72 7.89
CA LYS A 174 4.55 20.54 6.65
C LYS A 174 5.89 20.56 5.86
N LYS A 175 6.97 19.97 6.38
CA LYS A 175 8.34 20.11 5.85
C LYS A 175 8.71 19.14 4.72
N SER A 176 8.06 17.98 4.59
CA SER A 176 8.35 17.07 3.48
C SER A 176 7.53 17.47 2.25
N ILE A 177 8.15 18.22 1.34
CA ILE A 177 7.52 18.75 0.12
C ILE A 177 7.52 17.75 -1.06
N TYR A 178 8.25 16.64 -0.96
CA TYR A 178 8.35 15.62 -2.02
C TYR A 178 7.77 14.29 -1.56
N SER A 179 7.03 13.63 -2.47
CA SER A 179 6.63 12.23 -2.30
C SER A 179 7.82 11.37 -2.68
N ARG A 180 8.27 10.50 -1.77
CA ARG A 180 9.42 9.62 -2.01
C ARG A 180 8.99 8.17 -1.93
N ASP A 181 9.56 7.38 -2.81
CA ASP A 181 9.44 5.93 -2.81
C ASP A 181 10.85 5.35 -2.88
N ARG A 182 11.20 4.48 -1.93
CA ARG A 182 12.54 3.91 -1.78
C ARG A 182 12.44 2.40 -1.68
N ASN A 183 13.36 1.73 -2.36
CA ASN A 183 13.61 0.31 -2.21
C ASN A 183 15.09 0.01 -2.48
N LEU A 184 15.50 -1.26 -2.47
CA LEU A 184 16.87 -1.69 -2.75
C LEU A 184 17.43 -1.16 -4.09
N TRP A 185 16.57 -0.92 -5.08
CA TRP A 185 16.97 -0.56 -6.43
C TRP A 185 17.06 0.95 -6.65
N HIS A 186 16.15 1.73 -6.05
CA HIS A 186 16.11 3.17 -6.33
C HIS A 186 15.44 4.01 -5.24
N ILE A 187 15.53 5.33 -5.45
CA ILE A 187 14.70 6.34 -4.79
C ILE A 187 14.05 7.20 -5.87
N SER A 188 12.74 7.41 -5.80
CA SER A 188 12.05 8.44 -6.57
C SER A 188 11.69 9.65 -5.69
N HIS A 189 11.53 10.81 -6.33
CA HIS A 189 11.20 12.10 -5.71
C HIS A 189 10.05 12.78 -6.46
#